data_AF-A0A349EA53-F1
#
_entry.id   AF-A0A349EA53-F1
#
_cell.length_a   1.000
_cell.length_b   1.000
_cell.length_c   1.000
_cell.angle_alpha   90.00
_cell.angle_beta   90.00
_cell.angle_gamma   90.00
#
_symmetry.space_group_name_H-M   'P 1'
#
loop_
_entity.id
_entity.type
_entity.pdbx_description
1 polymer ?
#
loop_
_entity_poly.entity_id
_entity_poly.type
_entity_poly.pdbx_seq_one_letter_code
_entity_poly.pdbx_strand_id
1 'polypeptide(L)'
;MNKIGKTVCFSLLSLLICLGAGLFEVSSAQEDGKVYELRIYTATPGNLDNLQARFRDHTIRIFNNHGMKIVGFWTPTSEEEADDTLIYVLEHASQEAANASWQAFGQ
;
A
#
# COMPACT_ATOMS: atom_id res chain seq x y z
N MET A 1 -4.90 22.86 56.77
CA MET A 1 -5.60 22.95 55.46
C MET A 1 -4.62 22.48 54.38
N ASN A 2 -4.95 21.46 53.57
CA ASN A 2 -4.30 21.08 52.27
C ASN A 2 -4.11 19.57 51.99
N LYS A 3 -4.59 18.63 52.81
CA LYS A 3 -4.54 17.20 52.42
C LYS A 3 -5.62 16.82 51.40
N ILE A 4 -6.86 17.31 51.58
CA ILE A 4 -8.00 16.99 50.70
C ILE A 4 -7.84 17.62 49.30
N GLY A 5 -7.37 18.87 49.20
CA GLY A 5 -7.16 19.53 47.90
C GLY A 5 -6.05 18.91 47.06
N LYS A 6 -5.00 18.36 47.68
CA LYS A 6 -3.91 17.68 46.96
C LYS A 6 -4.37 16.33 46.40
N THR A 7 -5.16 15.58 47.15
CA THR A 7 -5.70 14.28 46.69
C THR A 7 -6.69 14.45 45.53
N VAL A 8 -7.53 15.50 45.57
CA VAL A 8 -8.49 15.80 44.48
C VAL A 8 -7.79 16.30 43.21
N CYS A 9 -6.74 17.11 43.31
CA CYS A 9 -5.93 17.51 42.15
C CYS A 9 -5.20 16.33 41.49
N PHE A 10 -4.68 15.39 42.29
CA PHE A 10 -4.01 14.20 41.74
C PHE A 10 -5.00 13.27 41.03
N SER A 11 -6.22 13.09 41.56
CA SER A 11 -7.22 12.22 40.95
C SER A 11 -7.85 12.79 39.67
N LEU A 12 -8.04 14.12 39.58
CA LEU A 12 -8.47 14.79 38.34
C LEU A 12 -7.39 14.75 37.24
N LEU A 13 -6.10 14.86 37.61
CA LEU A 13 -5.00 14.77 36.66
C LEU A 13 -4.87 13.35 36.08
N SER A 14 -5.04 12.32 36.91
CA SER A 14 -5.08 10.92 36.43
C SER A 14 -6.31 10.62 35.55
N LEU A 15 -7.46 11.25 35.80
CA LEU A 15 -8.66 11.05 34.98
C LEU A 15 -8.51 11.66 33.58
N LEU A 16 -7.83 12.82 33.48
CA LEU A 16 -7.48 13.47 32.20
C LEU A 16 -6.44 12.66 31.40
N ILE A 17 -5.48 12.03 32.07
CA ILE A 17 -4.48 11.15 31.42
C ILE A 17 -5.16 9.86 30.92
N CYS A 18 -6.05 9.27 31.70
CA CYS A 18 -6.78 8.06 31.30
C CYS A 18 -7.79 8.32 30.17
N LEU A 19 -8.40 9.51 30.10
CA LEU A 19 -9.29 9.87 29.00
C LEU A 19 -8.53 10.23 27.71
N GLY A 20 -7.29 10.71 27.83
CA GLY A 20 -6.40 10.97 26.69
C GLY A 20 -5.79 9.70 26.08
N ALA A 21 -5.54 8.66 26.89
CA ALA A 21 -4.95 7.40 26.43
C ALA A 21 -5.94 6.48 25.66
N GLY A 22 -7.25 6.74 25.75
CA GLY A 22 -8.29 5.97 25.05
C GLY A 22 -8.62 6.48 23.64
N LEU A 23 -7.97 7.55 23.19
CA LEU A 23 -8.15 8.11 21.85
C LEU A 23 -6.92 7.73 21.02
N PHE A 24 -7.13 6.88 20.01
CA PHE A 24 -6.18 6.53 18.94
C PHE A 24 -5.13 5.44 19.25
N GLU A 25 -5.59 4.20 19.33
CA GLU A 25 -4.93 3.14 18.56
C GLU A 25 -6.00 2.43 17.72
N VAL A 26 -6.35 3.06 16.59
CA VAL A 26 -7.00 2.33 15.49
C VAL A 26 -5.88 1.62 14.75
N SER A 27 -5.34 0.56 15.34
CA SER A 27 -4.40 -0.30 14.64
C SER A 27 -5.22 -1.17 13.69
N SER A 28 -5.04 -0.98 12.39
CA SER A 28 -5.56 -1.92 11.41
C SER A 28 -4.62 -3.13 11.38
N ALA A 29 -5.16 -4.35 11.41
CA ALA A 29 -4.36 -5.58 11.40
C ALA A 29 -3.45 -5.75 10.17
N GLN A 30 -3.51 -4.82 9.21
CA GLN A 30 -2.86 -4.88 7.91
C GLN A 30 -1.77 -3.81 7.71
N GLU A 31 -1.41 -3.01 8.72
CA GLU A 31 -0.36 -1.99 8.56
C GLU A 31 1.05 -2.60 8.42
N ASP A 32 1.37 -3.70 9.11
CA ASP A 32 2.76 -4.18 9.20
C ASP A 32 3.03 -5.45 8.39
N GLY A 33 2.14 -5.79 7.45
CA GLY A 33 2.16 -7.04 6.69
C GLY A 33 2.27 -6.82 5.18
N LYS A 34 2.85 -7.81 4.48
CA LYS A 34 2.91 -7.80 3.01
C LYS A 34 1.53 -7.61 2.40
N VAL A 35 1.46 -6.75 1.40
CA VAL A 35 0.25 -6.53 0.59
C VAL A 35 0.52 -6.85 -0.87
N TYR A 36 -0.53 -7.24 -1.59
CA TYR A 36 -0.47 -7.55 -3.01
C TYR A 36 -1.42 -6.65 -3.78
N GLU A 37 -0.92 -5.99 -4.81
CA GLU A 37 -1.65 -5.02 -5.62
C GLU A 37 -1.92 -5.61 -7.01
N LEU A 38 -3.20 -5.84 -7.33
CA LEU A 38 -3.63 -6.27 -8.66
C LEU A 38 -3.75 -5.05 -9.58
N ARG A 39 -3.11 -5.12 -10.75
CA ARG A 39 -3.16 -4.07 -11.75
C ARG A 39 -3.60 -4.66 -13.10
N ILE A 40 -4.55 -3.99 -13.72
CA ILE A 40 -5.13 -4.36 -15.02
C ILE A 40 -4.95 -3.17 -15.96
N TYR A 41 -4.19 -3.36 -17.02
CA TYR A 41 -3.95 -2.36 -18.05
C TYR A 41 -4.65 -2.75 -19.34
N THR A 42 -5.35 -1.80 -19.94
CA THR A 42 -5.84 -1.88 -21.32
C THR A 42 -4.87 -1.15 -22.23
N ALA A 43 -4.24 -1.87 -23.14
CA ALA A 43 -3.35 -1.34 -24.17
C ALA A 43 -4.17 -0.64 -25.26
N THR A 44 -3.54 0.30 -25.96
CA THR A 44 -4.11 0.82 -27.20
C THR A 44 -4.15 -0.28 -28.27
N PRO A 45 -5.06 -0.21 -29.27
CA PRO A 45 -5.19 -1.25 -30.28
C PRO A 45 -3.85 -1.66 -30.91
N GLY A 46 -3.56 -2.96 -30.93
CA GLY A 46 -2.33 -3.53 -31.51
C GLY A 46 -1.04 -3.27 -30.73
N ASN A 47 -1.10 -2.78 -29.49
CA ASN A 47 0.09 -2.42 -28.69
C ASN A 47 0.35 -3.31 -27.47
N LEU A 48 -0.40 -4.41 -27.28
CA LEU A 48 -0.19 -5.30 -26.14
C LEU A 48 1.24 -5.87 -26.12
N ASP A 49 1.76 -6.32 -27.26
CA ASP A 49 3.14 -6.84 -27.35
C ASP A 49 4.20 -5.79 -27.00
N ASN A 50 3.99 -4.54 -27.43
CA ASN A 50 4.88 -3.42 -27.08
C ASN A 50 4.84 -3.13 -25.57
N LEU A 51 3.64 -3.18 -24.96
CA LEU A 51 3.47 -3.02 -23.53
C LEU A 51 4.19 -4.14 -22.76
N GLN A 52 4.00 -5.39 -23.17
CA GLN A 52 4.68 -6.55 -22.58
C GLN A 52 6.20 -6.46 -22.71
N ALA A 53 6.71 -6.06 -23.88
CA ALA A 53 8.14 -5.84 -24.11
C ALA A 53 8.71 -4.77 -23.19
N ARG A 54 8.02 -3.63 -23.03
CA ARG A 54 8.42 -2.59 -22.08
C ARG A 54 8.54 -3.14 -20.65
N PHE A 55 7.59 -3.98 -20.22
CA PHE A 55 7.65 -4.59 -18.90
C PHE A 55 8.86 -5.50 -18.73
N ARG A 56 9.06 -6.42 -19.68
CA ARG A 56 10.16 -7.39 -19.70
C ARG A 56 11.53 -6.72 -19.72
N ASP A 57 11.70 -5.74 -20.59
CA ASP A 57 13.02 -5.19 -20.91
C ASP A 57 13.40 -4.03 -19.96
N HIS A 58 12.40 -3.39 -19.34
CA HIS A 58 12.62 -2.17 -18.57
C HIS A 58 11.88 -2.13 -17.24
N THR A 59 10.54 -2.23 -17.24
CA THR A 59 9.73 -1.87 -16.06
C THR A 59 9.99 -2.76 -14.86
N ILE A 60 10.21 -4.07 -15.03
CA ILE A 60 10.53 -4.98 -13.91
C ILE A 60 11.74 -4.47 -13.12
N ARG A 61 12.82 -4.10 -13.82
CA ARG A 61 14.04 -3.56 -13.19
C ARG A 61 13.77 -2.25 -12.48
N ILE A 62 13.01 -1.35 -13.09
CA ILE A 62 12.68 -0.05 -12.49
C ILE A 62 11.84 -0.24 -11.23
N PHE A 63 10.81 -1.07 -11.28
CA PHE A 63 9.97 -1.38 -10.12
C PHE A 63 10.78 -1.98 -8.97
N ASN A 64 11.68 -2.93 -9.25
CA ASN A 64 12.56 -3.49 -8.23
C ASN A 64 13.43 -2.42 -7.56
N ASN A 65 13.89 -1.40 -8.29
CA ASN A 65 14.66 -0.29 -7.70
C ASN A 65 13.83 0.56 -6.72
N HIS A 66 12.51 0.57 -6.85
CA HIS A 66 11.58 1.22 -5.92
C HIS A 66 11.05 0.26 -4.84
N GLY A 67 11.53 -0.98 -4.75
CA GLY A 67 11.02 -1.96 -3.79
C GLY A 67 9.67 -2.58 -4.17
N MET A 68 9.21 -2.37 -5.41
CA MET A 68 7.99 -2.98 -5.94
C MET A 68 8.34 -4.25 -6.71
N LYS A 69 7.87 -5.40 -6.23
CA LYS A 69 8.23 -6.70 -6.84
C LYS A 69 7.05 -7.24 -7.65
N ILE A 70 7.25 -7.57 -8.92
CA ILE A 70 6.24 -8.29 -9.70
C ILE A 70 6.22 -9.77 -9.31
N VAL A 71 5.03 -10.33 -9.09
CA VAL A 71 4.85 -11.76 -8.75
C VAL A 71 4.31 -12.60 -9.90
N GLY A 72 3.67 -11.99 -10.89
CA GLY A 72 3.12 -12.71 -12.04
C GLY A 72 2.45 -11.79 -13.05
N PHE A 73 2.24 -12.36 -14.24
CA PHE A 73 1.58 -11.74 -15.38
C PHE A 73 0.58 -12.70 -16.00
N TRP A 74 -0.51 -12.15 -16.54
CA TRP A 74 -1.53 -12.87 -17.29
C TRP A 74 -2.09 -11.99 -18.40
N THR A 75 -2.56 -12.64 -19.46
CA THR A 75 -3.51 -12.07 -20.43
C THR A 75 -4.82 -12.85 -20.31
N PRO A 76 -5.99 -12.22 -20.48
CA PRO A 76 -7.26 -12.95 -20.55
C PRO A 76 -7.25 -13.99 -21.68
N THR A 77 -8.05 -15.04 -21.51
CA THR A 77 -8.24 -16.08 -22.54
C THR A 77 -9.48 -15.85 -23.40
N SER A 78 -10.33 -14.88 -23.05
CA SER A 78 -11.48 -14.45 -23.84
C SER A 78 -11.02 -13.66 -25.06
N GLU A 79 -11.60 -13.93 -26.23
CA GLU A 79 -11.24 -13.23 -27.48
C GLU A 79 -11.45 -11.71 -27.41
N GLU A 80 -12.41 -11.24 -26.60
CA GLU A 80 -12.71 -9.80 -26.45
C GLU A 80 -11.59 -9.01 -25.79
N GLU A 81 -10.85 -9.60 -24.86
CA GLU A 81 -9.85 -8.90 -24.03
C GLU A 81 -8.42 -9.42 -24.25
N ALA A 82 -8.25 -10.55 -24.93
CA ALA A 82 -6.95 -11.20 -25.13
C ALA A 82 -5.92 -10.32 -25.87
N ASP A 83 -6.40 -9.40 -26.73
CA ASP A 83 -5.55 -8.61 -27.62
C ASP A 83 -5.10 -7.27 -27.02
N ASP A 84 -5.68 -6.84 -25.90
CA ASP A 84 -5.38 -5.54 -25.31
C ASP A 84 -5.16 -5.55 -23.78
N THR A 85 -5.44 -6.63 -23.08
CA THR A 85 -5.42 -6.63 -21.61
C THR A 85 -4.18 -7.29 -21.03
N LEU A 86 -3.46 -6.55 -20.18
CA LEU A 86 -2.36 -7.05 -19.36
C LEU A 86 -2.74 -7.00 -17.87
N ILE A 87 -2.71 -8.16 -17.22
CA ILE A 87 -2.93 -8.31 -15.78
C ILE A 87 -1.60 -8.64 -15.11
N TYR A 88 -1.29 -7.98 -14.00
CA TYR A 88 -0.12 -8.31 -13.18
C TYR A 88 -0.36 -7.98 -11.70
N VAL A 89 0.46 -8.56 -10.85
CA VAL A 89 0.41 -8.33 -9.41
C VAL A 89 1.76 -7.83 -8.91
N LEU A 90 1.73 -6.81 -8.06
CA LEU A 90 2.88 -6.34 -7.28
C LEU A 90 2.80 -6.85 -5.83
N GLU A 91 3.92 -7.25 -5.28
CA GLU A 91 4.14 -7.46 -3.85
C GLU A 91 4.81 -6.22 -3.27
N HIS A 92 4.25 -5.71 -2.17
CA HIS A 92 4.82 -4.64 -1.36
C HIS A 92 5.01 -5.12 0.08
N ALA A 93 6.00 -4.55 0.78
CA ALA A 93 6.29 -4.92 2.17
C ALA A 93 5.16 -4.54 3.14
N SER A 94 4.50 -3.42 2.89
CA SER A 94 3.30 -2.93 3.59
C SER A 94 2.53 -1.94 2.70
N GLN A 95 1.37 -1.48 3.16
CA GLN A 95 0.59 -0.46 2.44
C GLN A 95 1.33 0.90 2.38
N GLU A 96 2.03 1.26 3.45
CA GLU A 96 2.84 2.48 3.54
C GLU A 96 4.04 2.39 2.58
N ALA A 97 4.68 1.22 2.52
CA ALA A 97 5.77 0.98 1.57
C ALA A 97 5.29 1.09 0.12
N ALA A 98 4.09 0.57 -0.19
CA ALA A 98 3.49 0.72 -1.52
C ALA A 98 3.30 2.21 -1.89
N ASN A 99 2.72 2.99 -0.97
CA ASN A 99 2.48 4.42 -1.19
C ASN A 99 3.80 5.18 -1.42
N ALA A 100 4.82 4.93 -0.60
CA ALA A 100 6.13 5.55 -0.74
C ALA A 100 6.82 5.17 -2.06
N SER A 101 6.71 3.91 -2.46
CA SER A 101 7.30 3.40 -3.71
C SER A 101 6.69 4.07 -4.93
N TRP A 102 5.36 4.21 -4.97
CA TRP A 102 4.66 4.90 -6.06
C TRP A 102 4.92 6.41 -6.08
N GLN A 103 5.03 7.05 -4.92
CA GLN A 103 5.42 8.46 -4.85
C GLN A 103 6.82 8.68 -5.43
N ALA A 104 7.76 7.80 -5.12
CA ALA A 104 9.12 7.86 -5.64
C ALA A 104 9.21 7.53 -7.14
N PHE A 105 8.34 6.62 -7.64
CA PHE A 105 8.30 6.23 -9.05
C PHE A 105 7.83 7.36 -9.98
N GLY A 106 6.99 8.29 -9.48
CA GLY A 106 6.46 9.40 -10.26
C GLY A 106 7.38 10.62 -10.42
N GLN A 107 8.59 10.57 -9.86
CA GLN A 107 9.62 11.62 -9.96
C GLN A 107 10.62 11.31 -11.08
#